data_AF-A0A4Y2G0C7-F1
#
_entry.id   AF-A0A4Y2G0C7-F1
#
_cell.length_a   1.000
_cell.length_b   1.000
_cell.length_c   1.000
_cell.angle_alpha   90.00
_cell.angle_beta   90.00
_cell.angle_gamma   90.00
#
_symmetry.space_group_name_H-M   'P 1'
#
loop_
_entity.id
_entity.type
_entity.pdbx_description
1 polymer ?
#
loop_
_entity_poly.entity_id
_entity_poly.type
_entity_poly.pdbx_seq_one_letter_code
_entity_poly.pdbx_strand_id
1 'polypeptide(L)'
;MLIKVRDAIREKRRNEFSKKLVLFHQDNTLPHVSAMTDWTLYKLVCSDRLDLMYHPPYNPDMAPSYLYLFSHLLLHLDSGSFNSNEEVINVVHLFLNSRMPQFFAKGIEMLPKCWQTIVDLNGDYYLH
;
A
#
# COMPACT_ATOMS: atom_id res chain seq x y z
N MET A 1 -4.16 13.29 -2.68
CA MET A 1 -4.32 11.91 -2.20
C MET A 1 -3.78 11.72 -0.77
N LEU A 2 -2.51 12.06 -0.50
CA LEU A 2 -1.86 11.85 0.81
C LEU A 2 -2.59 12.48 2.02
N ILE A 3 -3.12 13.70 1.87
CA ILE A 3 -3.89 14.37 2.93
C ILE A 3 -5.13 13.54 3.33
N LYS A 4 -5.88 13.02 2.35
CA LYS A 4 -7.06 12.18 2.61
C LYS A 4 -6.69 10.88 3.31
N VAL A 5 -5.55 10.28 2.94
CA VAL A 5 -5.03 9.06 3.59
C VAL A 5 -4.66 9.36 5.04
N ARG A 6 -3.94 10.46 5.31
CA ARG A 6 -3.64 10.92 6.67
C ARG A 6 -4.91 11.07 7.50
N ASP A 7 -5.92 11.76 6.97
CA ASP A 7 -7.16 12.04 7.70
C ASP A 7 -7.92 10.75 8.03
N ALA A 8 -8.01 9.81 7.07
CA ALA A 8 -8.61 8.50 7.30
C ALA A 8 -7.84 7.67 8.35
N ILE A 9 -6.50 7.72 8.37
CA ILE A 9 -5.69 7.03 9.39
C ILE A 9 -5.95 7.66 10.77
N ARG A 10 -5.94 9.00 10.86
CA ARG A 10 -6.23 9.72 12.10
C ARG A 10 -7.61 9.41 12.64
N GLU A 11 -8.61 9.27 11.77
CA GLU A 11 -9.97 8.91 12.14
C GLU A 11 -10.05 7.45 12.64
N LYS A 12 -9.56 6.50 11.85
CA LYS A 12 -9.67 5.06 12.15
C LYS A 12 -8.77 4.59 13.29
N ARG A 13 -7.68 5.31 13.58
CA ARG A 13 -6.65 4.92 14.55
C ARG A 13 -6.29 6.05 15.49
N ARG A 14 -7.25 6.89 15.89
CA ARG A 14 -7.02 8.12 16.67
C ARG A 14 -6.14 7.90 17.92
N ASN A 15 -6.40 6.81 18.65
CA ASN A 15 -5.69 6.50 19.89
C ASN A 15 -4.27 5.96 19.64
N GLU A 16 -4.09 5.19 18.58
CA GLU A 16 -2.80 4.63 18.19
C GLU A 16 -1.92 5.69 17.51
N PHE A 17 -2.50 6.54 16.67
CA PHE A 17 -1.82 7.60 15.93
C PHE A 17 -1.20 8.66 16.84
N SER A 18 -1.80 8.90 18.01
CA SER A 18 -1.23 9.78 19.05
C SER A 18 -0.05 9.15 19.80
N LYS A 19 0.08 7.82 19.78
CA LYS A 19 1.05 7.06 20.59
C LYS A 19 2.17 6.42 19.76
N LYS A 20 1.93 6.11 18.50
CA LYS A 20 2.82 5.34 17.63
C LYS A 20 3.17 6.12 16.37
N LEU A 21 4.37 5.87 15.85
CA LEU A 21 4.79 6.31 14.54
C LEU A 21 4.12 5.43 13.48
N VAL A 22 3.60 6.05 12.42
CA VAL A 22 3.07 5.36 11.25
C VAL A 22 4.12 5.37 10.15
N LEU A 23 4.60 4.19 9.77
CA LEU A 23 5.44 4.04 8.59
C LEU A 23 4.54 3.99 7.35
N PHE A 24 4.74 4.95 6.46
CA PHE A 24 4.06 5.04 5.18
C PHE A 24 4.97 4.45 4.09
N HIS A 25 4.46 3.49 3.35
CA HIS A 25 5.19 2.85 2.25
C HIS A 25 4.42 3.07 0.95
N GLN A 26 5.11 3.64 -0.04
CA GLN A 26 4.60 3.87 -1.39
C GLN A 26 5.73 3.59 -2.38
N ASP A 27 5.36 3.29 -3.63
CA ASP A 27 6.28 3.12 -4.73
C ASP A 27 6.84 4.47 -5.23
N ASN A 28 7.91 4.41 -6.01
CA ASN A 28 8.61 5.60 -6.53
C ASN A 28 8.14 6.00 -7.94
N THR A 29 6.89 5.73 -8.33
CA THR A 29 6.40 6.17 -9.65
C THR A 29 6.42 7.70 -9.75
N LEU A 30 6.58 8.22 -10.98
CA LEU A 30 6.79 9.65 -11.24
C LEU A 30 5.79 10.60 -10.53
N PRO A 31 4.47 10.29 -10.45
CA PRO A 31 3.54 11.14 -9.70
C PRO A 31 3.81 11.16 -8.18
N HIS A 32 4.38 10.08 -7.64
CA HIS A 32 4.67 9.91 -6.21
C HIS A 32 5.98 10.57 -5.77
N VAL A 33 6.89 10.84 -6.71
CA VAL A 33 8.15 11.58 -6.48
C VAL A 33 8.14 13.00 -7.07
N SER A 34 6.96 13.52 -7.39
CA SER A 34 6.85 14.91 -7.88
C SER A 34 7.14 15.89 -6.74
N ALA A 35 7.69 17.06 -7.07
CA ALA A 35 8.01 18.10 -6.08
C ALA A 35 6.81 18.47 -5.17
N MET A 36 5.59 18.42 -5.71
CA MET A 36 4.38 18.68 -4.93
C MET A 36 4.07 17.55 -3.93
N THR A 37 4.27 16.30 -4.35
CA THR A 37 4.10 15.12 -3.48
C THR A 37 5.16 15.11 -2.40
N ASP A 38 6.42 15.34 -2.74
CA ASP A 38 7.54 15.42 -1.81
C ASP A 38 7.33 16.52 -0.76
N TRP A 39 6.91 17.71 -1.20
CA TRP A 39 6.59 18.81 -0.29
C TRP A 39 5.43 18.48 0.65
N THR A 40 4.40 17.82 0.13
CA THR A 40 3.26 17.38 0.95
C THR A 40 3.71 16.35 1.97
N LEU A 41 4.53 15.38 1.56
CA LEU A 41 5.05 14.35 2.43
C LEU A 41 5.96 14.93 3.51
N TYR A 42 6.85 15.86 3.15
CA TYR A 42 7.68 16.60 4.11
C TYR A 42 6.82 17.28 5.19
N LYS A 43 5.77 18.00 4.79
CA LYS A 43 4.85 18.63 5.75
C LYS A 43 4.19 17.61 6.67
N LEU A 44 3.76 16.47 6.14
CA LEU A 44 3.17 15.39 6.92
C LEU A 44 4.19 14.81 7.90
N VAL A 45 5.40 14.48 7.46
CA VAL A 45 6.46 13.93 8.31
C VAL A 45 6.85 14.91 9.43
N CYS A 46 6.91 16.22 9.14
CA CYS A 46 7.24 17.23 10.15
C CYS A 46 6.10 17.55 11.12
N SER A 47 4.84 17.41 10.69
CA SER A 47 3.66 17.86 11.47
C SER A 47 2.88 16.71 12.11
N ASP A 48 3.10 15.48 11.65
CA ASP A 48 2.40 14.26 12.07
C ASP A 48 3.38 13.19 12.55
N ARG A 49 2.86 12.18 13.25
CA ARG A 49 3.61 10.96 13.59
C ARG A 49 3.64 10.00 12.40
N LEU A 50 4.09 10.48 11.25
CA LEU A 50 4.22 9.72 10.02
C LEU A 50 5.68 9.77 9.55
N ASP A 51 6.22 8.63 9.12
CA ASP A 51 7.55 8.55 8.51
C ASP A 51 7.46 7.79 7.18
N LEU A 52 8.34 8.11 6.24
CA LEU A 52 8.37 7.47 4.93
C LEU A 52 9.33 6.28 4.96
N MET A 53 8.84 5.09 4.62
CA MET A 53 9.69 3.93 4.42
C MET A 53 10.35 4.01 3.04
N TYR A 54 11.66 3.78 3.01
CA TYR A 54 12.42 3.73 1.76
C TYR A 54 11.89 2.63 0.84
N HIS A 55 11.72 2.97 -0.44
CA HIS A 55 11.38 2.04 -1.51
C HIS A 55 12.46 2.20 -2.59
N PRO A 56 13.05 1.14 -3.12
CA PRO A 56 14.01 1.25 -4.21
C PRO A 56 13.31 1.54 -5.55
N PRO A 57 13.98 2.19 -6.51
CA PRO A 57 13.43 2.42 -7.84
C PRO A 57 13.09 1.11 -8.56
N TYR A 58 11.98 1.12 -9.32
CA TYR A 58 11.59 0.06 -10.25
C TYR A 58 11.44 -1.35 -9.65
N ASN A 59 11.11 -1.48 -8.36
CA ASN A 59 10.93 -2.80 -7.73
C ASN A 59 9.48 -3.04 -7.26
N PRO A 60 8.57 -3.38 -8.19
CA PRO A 60 7.16 -3.64 -7.85
C PRO A 60 7.01 -4.81 -6.86
N ASP A 61 7.96 -5.76 -6.85
CA ASP A 61 8.00 -6.92 -5.95
C ASP A 61 8.26 -6.54 -4.47
N MET A 62 8.54 -5.26 -4.19
CA MET A 62 8.70 -4.77 -2.81
C MET A 62 7.41 -4.25 -2.17
N ALA A 63 6.30 -4.17 -2.91
CA ALA A 63 5.06 -3.61 -2.38
C ALA A 63 4.04 -4.70 -2.01
N PRO A 64 3.65 -4.82 -0.72
CA PRO A 64 2.66 -5.80 -0.26
C PRO A 64 1.31 -5.68 -0.96
N SER A 65 0.96 -4.45 -1.33
CA SER A 65 -0.25 -4.16 -2.08
C SER A 65 -0.25 -4.89 -3.42
N TYR A 66 0.88 -4.93 -4.13
CA TYR A 66 1.00 -5.59 -5.43
C TYR A 66 1.04 -7.11 -5.28
N LEU A 67 1.91 -7.63 -4.41
CA LEU A 67 2.09 -9.08 -4.27
C LEU A 67 0.90 -9.80 -3.62
N TYR A 68 0.20 -9.14 -2.70
CA TYR A 68 -0.84 -9.81 -1.91
C TYR A 68 -2.24 -9.25 -2.20
N LEU A 69 -2.48 -7.96 -1.93
CA LEU A 69 -3.83 -7.39 -2.01
C LEU A 69 -4.36 -7.39 -3.44
N PHE A 70 -3.59 -6.86 -4.38
CA PHE A 70 -3.98 -6.75 -5.78
C PHE A 70 -3.99 -8.12 -6.47
N SER A 71 -3.07 -9.03 -6.17
CA SER A 71 -3.13 -10.41 -6.67
C SER A 71 -4.46 -11.10 -6.32
N HIS A 72 -4.89 -11.02 -5.06
CA HIS A 72 -6.18 -11.61 -4.65
C HIS A 72 -7.38 -10.85 -5.22
N LEU A 73 -7.27 -9.53 -5.37
CA LEU A 73 -8.32 -8.73 -5.99
C LEU A 73 -8.47 -9.08 -7.48
N LEU A 74 -7.36 -9.19 -8.22
CA LEU A 74 -7.36 -9.58 -9.63
C LEU A 74 -8.00 -10.95 -9.80
N LEU A 75 -7.62 -11.94 -8.99
CA LEU A 75 -8.27 -13.26 -8.99
C LEU A 75 -9.77 -13.20 -8.70
N HIS A 76 -10.22 -12.26 -7.87
CA HIS A 76 -11.64 -12.05 -7.59
C HIS A 76 -12.37 -11.36 -8.76
N LEU A 77 -11.67 -10.50 -9.50
CA LEU A 77 -12.20 -9.78 -10.66
C LEU A 77 -12.15 -10.60 -11.95
N ASP A 78 -11.27 -11.61 -12.04
CA ASP A 78 -10.99 -12.40 -13.25
C ASP A 78 -12.22 -13.13 -13.82
N SER A 79 -13.27 -13.31 -13.02
CA SER A 79 -14.52 -13.94 -13.43
C SER A 79 -15.60 -12.99 -13.96
N GLY A 80 -15.39 -11.67 -13.98
CA GLY A 80 -16.45 -10.68 -14.20
C GLY A 80 -16.23 -9.76 -15.40
N SER A 81 -17.20 -9.71 -16.31
CA SER A 81 -17.39 -8.57 -17.21
C SER A 81 -18.26 -7.52 -16.52
N PHE A 82 -17.77 -6.29 -16.40
CA PHE A 82 -18.49 -5.20 -15.74
C PHE A 82 -19.04 -4.21 -16.77
N ASN A 83 -20.24 -3.67 -16.51
CA ASN A 83 -20.94 -2.77 -17.41
C ASN A 83 -20.74 -1.28 -17.05
N SER A 84 -20.21 -0.99 -15.85
CA SER A 84 -19.91 0.39 -15.44
C SER A 84 -18.78 0.48 -14.41
N ASN A 85 -18.26 1.70 -14.22
CA ASN A 85 -17.27 1.98 -13.19
C ASN A 85 -17.85 1.82 -11.77
N GLU A 86 -19.12 2.17 -11.57
CA GLU A 86 -19.82 1.99 -10.29
C GLU A 86 -19.89 0.51 -9.89
N GLU A 87 -20.09 -0.37 -10.87
CA GLU A 87 -20.08 -1.82 -10.64
C GLU A 87 -18.71 -2.30 -10.13
N VAL A 88 -17.63 -1.87 -10.79
CA VAL A 88 -16.25 -2.18 -10.37
C VAL A 88 -15.98 -1.64 -8.96
N ILE A 89 -16.34 -0.37 -8.69
CA ILE A 89 -16.16 0.26 -7.38
C ILE A 89 -16.89 -0.53 -6.29
N ASN A 90 -18.14 -0.93 -6.54
CA ASN A 90 -18.94 -1.70 -5.59
C ASN A 90 -18.31 -3.08 -5.32
N VAL A 91 -17.86 -3.79 -6.35
CA VAL A 91 -17.21 -5.10 -6.20
C VAL A 91 -15.92 -4.98 -5.40
N VAL A 92 -15.08 -3.98 -5.69
CA VAL A 92 -13.86 -3.72 -4.92
C VAL A 92 -14.18 -3.40 -3.46
N HIS A 93 -15.21 -2.59 -3.20
CA HIS A 93 -15.64 -2.30 -1.83
C HIS A 93 -16.12 -3.55 -1.08
N LEU A 94 -16.95 -4.40 -1.72
CA LEU A 94 -17.41 -5.64 -1.13
C LEU A 94 -16.25 -6.60 -0.86
N PHE A 95 -15.31 -6.72 -1.81
CA PHE A 95 -14.09 -7.51 -1.62
C PHE A 95 -13.34 -7.03 -0.38
N LEU A 96 -13.00 -5.74 -0.29
CA LEU A 96 -12.22 -5.19 0.82
C LEU A 96 -12.94 -5.36 2.17
N ASN A 97 -14.25 -5.14 2.22
CA ASN A 97 -15.05 -5.25 3.44
C ASN A 97 -15.26 -6.71 3.88
N SER A 98 -15.18 -7.68 2.95
CA SER A 98 -15.30 -9.10 3.26
C SER A 98 -14.02 -9.70 3.89
N ARG A 99 -12.87 -9.01 3.80
CA ARG A 99 -11.60 -9.51 4.31
C ARG A 99 -11.47 -9.26 5.81
N MET A 100 -11.13 -10.32 6.55
CA MET A 100 -10.82 -10.20 7.97
C MET A 100 -9.51 -9.43 8.18
N PRO A 101 -9.29 -8.77 9.33
CA PRO A 101 -8.03 -8.07 9.63
C PRO A 101 -6.76 -8.91 9.41
N GLN A 102 -6.84 -10.22 9.65
CA GLN A 102 -5.73 -11.16 9.46
C GLN A 102 -5.27 -11.26 7.99
N PHE A 103 -6.17 -11.04 7.03
CA PHE A 103 -5.81 -10.99 5.61
C PHE A 103 -4.83 -9.83 5.35
N PHE A 104 -5.15 -8.63 5.83
CA PHE A 104 -4.27 -7.47 5.67
C PHE A 104 -2.97 -7.64 6.46
N ALA A 105 -3.03 -8.20 7.66
CA ALA A 105 -1.84 -8.51 8.45
C ALA A 105 -0.91 -9.47 7.71
N LYS A 106 -1.47 -10.52 7.09
CA LYS A 106 -0.70 -11.51 6.33
C LYS A 106 0.08 -10.89 5.17
N GLY A 107 -0.55 -9.96 4.43
CA GLY A 107 0.13 -9.24 3.36
C GLY A 107 1.34 -8.43 3.86
N ILE A 108 1.21 -7.77 5.01
CA ILE A 108 2.31 -7.03 5.64
C ILE A 108 3.41 -7.97 6.16
N GLU A 109 3.03 -9.09 6.78
CA GLU A 109 3.96 -10.11 7.28
C GLU A 109 4.78 -10.80 6.18
N MET A 110 4.38 -10.69 4.92
CA MET A 110 5.17 -11.20 3.79
C MET A 110 6.38 -10.32 3.44
N LEU A 111 6.40 -9.04 3.86
CA LEU A 111 7.48 -8.10 3.55
C LEU A 111 8.88 -8.63 3.83
N PRO A 112 9.19 -9.18 5.02
CA PRO A 112 10.55 -9.63 5.31
C PRO A 112 11.00 -10.75 4.37
N LYS A 113 10.10 -11.67 4.00
CA LYS A 113 10.40 -12.76 3.07
C LYS A 113 10.65 -12.23 1.65
N CYS A 114 9.84 -11.27 1.20
CA CYS A 114 10.03 -10.63 -0.10
C CYS A 114 11.38 -9.90 -0.16
N TRP A 115 11.71 -9.11 0.85
CA TRP A 115 13.00 -8.42 0.92
C TRP A 115 14.18 -9.38 0.96
N GLN A 116 14.09 -10.44 1.78
CA GLN A 116 15.15 -11.45 1.83
C GLN A 116 15.37 -12.08 0.45
N THR A 117 14.31 -12.41 -0.27
CA THR A 117 14.47 -13.01 -1.59
C THR A 117 15.11 -12.05 -2.59
N ILE A 118 14.76 -10.75 -2.55
CA ILE A 118 15.39 -9.75 -3.44
C ILE A 118 16.89 -9.63 -3.12
N VAL A 119 17.28 -9.70 -1.85
CA VAL A 119 18.68 -9.76 -1.44
C VAL A 119 19.34 -11.02 -1.98
N ASP A 120 18.71 -12.18 -1.84
CA ASP A 120 19.23 -13.47 -2.31
C ASP A 120 19.38 -13.52 -3.85
N LEU A 121 18.54 -12.77 -4.57
CA LEU A 121 18.59 -12.58 -6.02
C LEU A 121 19.51 -11.43 -6.45
N ASN A 122 20.31 -10.84 -5.55
CA ASN A 122 21.19 -9.69 -5.84
C ASN A 122 20.46 -8.49 -6.48
N GLY A 123 19.18 -8.29 -6.16
CA GLY A 123 18.36 -7.22 -6.73
C GLY A 123 17.66 -7.55 -8.05
N ASP A 124 17.81 -8.78 -8.56
CA ASP A 124 17.04 -9.24 -9.72
C ASP A 124 15.56 -9.48 -9.36
N TYR A 125 14.70 -9.38 -10.39
CA TYR A 125 13.25 -9.53 -10.24
C TYR A 125 12.84 -10.91 -9.73
N TYR A 126 11.75 -10.95 -8.97
CA TYR A 126 11.10 -12.20 -8.62
C TYR A 126 10.46 -12.80 -9.88
N LEU A 127 10.99 -13.91 -10.39
CA LEU A 127 10.30 -14.71 -11.40
C LEU A 127 9.16 -15.46 -10.70
N HIS A 128 7.93 -15.02 -10.99
CA HIS A 128 6.71 -15.59 -10.44
C HIS A 128 6.22 -16.79 -11.23
#